data_AF-A0A6C0IXF2-F1
#
_entry.id   AF-A0A6C0IXF2-F1
#
_cell.length_a   1.000
_cell.length_b   1.000
_cell.length_c   1.000
_cell.angle_alpha   90.00
_cell.angle_beta   90.00
_cell.angle_gamma   90.00
#
_symmetry.space_group_name_H-M   'P 1'
#
loop_
_entity.id
_entity.type
_entity.pdbx_description
1 polymer ?
#
loop_
_entity_poly.entity_id
_entity_poly.type
_entity_poly.pdbx_seq_one_letter_code
_entity_poly.pdbx_strand_id
1 'polypeptide(L)'
;MLQTFDVLLFEGKDWWPSRALEDLCDSPYCHVAIALVDPLYLGDDLHGEFIIESGEESTPGEETGGRLRWGVQIQRVSDAVDKYPGKVFRRRFHWANEPPSDVEKKLVELWSKTKNAPYDVNPIDLLEARFGLDFRSRHTDEFVCSTFAAFLLTTIGVLPEECNWDTLAPFDFAFNGRIDTLMKTHGVAYYDNVVYF
;
A
#
# COMPACT_ATOMS: atom_id res chain seq x y z
N MET A 1 -1.61 4.19 18.25
CA MET A 1 -1.88 5.30 17.33
C MET A 1 -0.93 5.19 16.15
N LEU A 2 -1.52 5.23 14.97
CA LEU A 2 -0.83 5.26 13.70
C LEU A 2 -0.22 6.66 13.46
N GLN A 3 0.73 6.73 12.55
CA GLN A 3 1.21 7.96 11.96
C GLN A 3 1.04 7.88 10.45
N THR A 4 0.83 9.03 9.81
CA THR A 4 0.83 9.12 8.35
C THR A 4 2.11 8.49 7.81
N PHE A 5 1.95 7.62 6.82
CA PHE A 5 2.96 6.79 6.19
C PHE A 5 3.46 5.55 6.94
N ASP A 6 2.85 5.20 8.09
CA ASP A 6 3.03 3.85 8.61
C ASP A 6 2.61 2.82 7.56
N VAL A 7 3.49 1.85 7.28
CA VAL A 7 3.21 0.74 6.36
C VAL A 7 2.50 -0.36 7.15
N LEU A 8 1.35 -0.78 6.66
CA LEU A 8 0.56 -1.87 7.23
C LEU A 8 0.65 -3.10 6.33
N LEU A 9 1.03 -4.23 6.91
CA LEU A 9 1.16 -5.52 6.24
C LEU A 9 0.16 -6.49 6.83
N PHE A 10 -0.64 -7.10 5.96
CA PHE A 10 -1.71 -8.00 6.37
C PHE A 10 -1.24 -9.45 6.16
N GLU A 11 -1.32 -10.24 7.23
CA GLU A 11 -1.14 -11.68 7.24
C GLU A 11 -2.50 -12.35 7.30
N GLY A 12 -2.84 -13.12 6.26
CA GLY A 12 -4.07 -13.89 6.24
C GLY A 12 -4.30 -14.51 4.87
N LYS A 13 -4.47 -15.83 4.83
CA LYS A 13 -4.66 -16.57 3.58
C LYS A 13 -6.10 -16.46 3.05
N ASP A 14 -7.07 -16.33 3.95
CA ASP A 14 -8.49 -16.47 3.62
C ASP A 14 -9.18 -15.18 3.12
N TRP A 15 -8.48 -14.05 3.06
CA TRP A 15 -9.06 -12.74 2.69
C TRP A 15 -8.70 -12.26 1.27
N TRP A 16 -7.83 -12.99 0.56
CA TRP A 16 -7.36 -12.57 -0.77
C TRP A 16 -8.09 -13.33 -1.90
N PRO A 17 -8.34 -12.72 -3.09
CA PRO A 17 -9.27 -13.30 -4.06
C PRO A 17 -8.79 -14.58 -4.74
N SER A 18 -7.56 -15.04 -4.52
CA SER A 18 -7.15 -16.31 -5.10
C SER A 18 -6.07 -17.06 -4.32
N ARG A 19 -6.42 -18.29 -3.95
CA ARG A 19 -5.50 -19.37 -3.56
C ARG A 19 -4.30 -19.54 -4.52
N ALA A 20 -4.45 -19.14 -5.79
CA ALA A 20 -3.38 -19.17 -6.77
C ALA A 20 -2.20 -18.24 -6.41
N LEU A 21 -2.47 -17.13 -5.72
CA LEU A 21 -1.44 -16.17 -5.28
C LEU A 21 -0.88 -16.51 -3.88
N GLU A 22 -1.54 -17.42 -3.13
CA GLU A 22 -0.95 -18.02 -1.92
C GLU A 22 0.24 -18.92 -2.27
N ASP A 23 0.15 -19.69 -3.36
CA ASP A 23 1.28 -20.48 -3.88
C ASP A 23 2.31 -19.58 -4.61
N LEU A 24 1.80 -18.49 -5.24
CA LEU A 24 2.40 -17.17 -5.52
C LEU A 24 3.53 -16.64 -4.64
N CYS A 25 3.31 -16.64 -3.35
CA CYS A 25 4.14 -15.89 -2.42
C CYS A 25 4.40 -16.84 -1.27
N ASP A 26 5.62 -17.38 -1.17
CA ASP A 26 6.04 -18.21 -0.02
C ASP A 26 6.25 -17.30 1.21
N SER A 27 5.21 -16.53 1.52
CA SER A 27 5.20 -15.45 2.48
C SER A 27 3.81 -15.40 3.14
N PRO A 28 3.75 -15.15 4.45
CA PRO A 28 2.48 -14.97 5.14
C PRO A 28 1.76 -13.66 4.77
N TYR A 29 2.46 -12.70 4.16
CA TYR A 29 1.90 -11.37 3.84
C TYR A 29 1.20 -11.37 2.48
N CYS A 30 -0.07 -10.98 2.46
CA CYS A 30 -0.90 -10.99 1.25
C CYS A 30 -1.31 -9.58 0.80
N HIS A 31 -1.21 -8.57 1.66
CA HIS A 31 -1.68 -7.22 1.34
C HIS A 31 -0.85 -6.13 2.04
N VAL A 32 -0.80 -4.95 1.43
CA VAL A 32 -0.08 -3.77 1.91
C VAL A 32 -0.97 -2.54 1.83
N ALA A 33 -1.01 -1.76 2.90
CA ALA A 33 -1.66 -0.45 2.93
C ALA A 33 -0.75 0.60 3.60
N ILE A 34 -1.02 1.88 3.34
CA ILE A 34 -0.29 2.99 3.95
C ILE A 34 -1.25 3.79 4.83
N ALA A 35 -0.89 4.05 6.08
CA ALA A 35 -1.72 4.83 6.99
C ALA A 35 -1.72 6.32 6.64
N LEU A 36 -2.86 6.97 6.83
CA LEU A 36 -3.05 8.41 6.74
C LEU A 36 -3.78 8.89 7.99
N VAL A 37 -3.21 9.84 8.74
CA VAL A 37 -3.82 10.41 9.94
C VAL A 37 -4.26 11.84 9.65
N ASP A 38 -5.56 12.11 9.85
CA ASP A 38 -6.21 13.38 9.54
C ASP A 38 -5.84 13.97 8.15
N PRO A 39 -5.99 13.22 7.03
CA PRO A 39 -5.60 13.70 5.70
C PRO A 39 -6.60 14.72 5.11
N LEU A 40 -6.84 15.83 5.82
CA LEU A 40 -7.80 16.88 5.45
C LEU A 40 -7.46 17.55 4.11
N TYR A 41 -6.20 17.49 3.69
CA TYR A 41 -5.77 17.94 2.37
C TYR A 41 -6.29 17.07 1.22
N LEU A 42 -6.81 15.86 1.49
CA LEU A 42 -7.46 14.98 0.51
C LEU A 42 -9.00 15.07 0.53
N GLY A 43 -9.58 15.60 1.62
CA GLY A 43 -11.03 15.76 1.81
C GLY A 43 -11.36 16.24 3.22
N ASP A 44 -12.27 17.20 3.34
CA ASP A 44 -12.63 17.85 4.62
C ASP A 44 -13.29 16.89 5.63
N ASP A 45 -13.81 15.75 5.19
CA ASP A 45 -14.48 14.73 6.00
C ASP A 45 -13.54 13.64 6.54
N LEU A 46 -12.26 13.68 6.15
CA LEU A 46 -11.25 12.67 6.51
C LEU A 46 -10.59 12.96 7.87
N HIS A 47 -11.39 13.00 8.93
CA HIS A 47 -10.93 13.08 10.32
C HIS A 47 -10.72 11.68 10.94
N GLY A 48 -9.56 11.47 11.59
CA GLY A 48 -9.16 10.24 12.26
C GLY A 48 -8.06 9.44 11.53
N GLU A 49 -8.01 8.13 11.80
CA GLU A 49 -7.03 7.21 11.20
C GLU A 49 -7.64 6.49 9.99
N PHE A 50 -6.98 6.62 8.85
CA PHE A 50 -7.35 6.00 7.58
C PHE A 50 -6.19 5.19 7.02
N ILE A 51 -6.49 4.36 6.03
CA ILE A 51 -5.51 3.74 5.14
C ILE A 51 -5.77 4.17 3.71
N ILE A 52 -4.72 4.26 2.91
CA ILE A 52 -4.77 4.36 1.46
C ILE A 52 -4.13 3.11 0.87
N GLU A 53 -4.81 2.49 -0.08
CA GLU A 53 -4.44 1.19 -0.64
C GLU A 53 -5.06 0.98 -2.02
N SER A 54 -4.57 -0.02 -2.75
CA SER A 54 -5.33 -0.64 -3.84
C SER A 54 -5.81 -2.01 -3.37
N GLY A 55 -7.11 -2.25 -3.34
CA GLY A 55 -7.67 -3.50 -2.79
C GLY A 55 -9.17 -3.61 -2.93
N GLU A 56 -9.75 -4.58 -2.23
CA GLU A 56 -11.19 -4.73 -2.06
C GLU A 56 -11.69 -3.85 -0.91
N GLU A 57 -12.75 -3.10 -1.14
CA GLU A 57 -13.44 -2.34 -0.11
C GLU A 57 -14.02 -3.30 0.94
N SER A 58 -13.68 -3.11 2.21
CA SER A 58 -14.14 -3.97 3.30
C SER A 58 -15.63 -3.77 3.64
N THR A 59 -16.18 -2.59 3.30
CA THR A 59 -17.55 -2.19 3.61
C THR A 59 -18.19 -1.48 2.42
N PRO A 60 -19.23 -2.04 1.78
CA PRO A 60 -19.90 -1.37 0.66
C PRO A 60 -20.52 -0.03 1.08
N GLY A 61 -20.13 1.07 0.44
CA GLY A 61 -20.72 2.39 0.68
C GLY A 61 -22.10 2.60 0.04
N GLU A 62 -22.89 3.56 0.55
CA GLU A 62 -24.15 4.00 -0.10
C GLU A 62 -23.89 4.59 -1.49
N GLU A 63 -22.77 5.28 -1.65
CA GLU A 63 -22.27 5.87 -2.90
C GLU A 63 -21.92 4.85 -3.99
N THR A 64 -21.77 3.57 -3.62
CA THR A 64 -21.46 2.47 -4.53
C THR A 64 -22.71 1.66 -4.89
N GLY A 65 -23.88 2.05 -4.36
CA GLY A 65 -25.12 1.28 -4.47
C GLY A 65 -25.05 -0.07 -3.74
N GLY A 66 -24.24 -0.17 -2.70
CA GLY A 66 -24.07 -1.39 -1.91
C GLY A 66 -23.21 -2.48 -2.59
N ARG A 67 -22.38 -2.11 -3.59
CA ARG A 67 -21.44 -3.03 -4.25
C ARG A 67 -20.02 -2.83 -3.72
N LEU A 68 -19.28 -3.92 -3.56
CA LEU A 68 -17.85 -3.90 -3.20
C LEU A 68 -17.06 -3.20 -4.31
N ARG A 69 -16.26 -2.21 -3.94
CA ARG A 69 -15.33 -1.54 -4.86
C ARG A 69 -13.98 -2.23 -4.87
N TRP A 70 -13.38 -2.26 -6.05
CA TRP A 70 -12.03 -2.78 -6.28
C TRP A 70 -11.17 -1.65 -6.81
N GLY A 71 -9.99 -1.47 -6.22
CA GLY A 71 -8.96 -0.56 -6.71
C GLY A 71 -8.49 0.43 -5.66
N VAL A 72 -7.96 1.56 -6.12
CA VAL A 72 -7.36 2.56 -5.23
C VAL A 72 -8.43 3.32 -4.44
N GLN A 73 -8.31 3.26 -3.11
CA GLN A 73 -9.30 3.78 -2.18
C GLN A 73 -8.67 4.28 -0.87
N ILE A 74 -9.47 5.06 -0.12
CA ILE A 74 -9.18 5.44 1.27
C ILE A 74 -10.27 4.83 2.14
N GLN A 75 -9.88 4.09 3.18
CA GLN A 75 -10.80 3.43 4.12
C GLN A 75 -10.44 3.81 5.56
N ARG A 76 -11.42 3.81 6.47
CA ARG A 76 -11.12 3.97 7.90
C ARG A 76 -10.37 2.74 8.42
N VAL A 77 -9.40 2.97 9.30
CA VAL A 77 -8.67 1.89 9.98
C VAL A 77 -9.64 0.96 10.73
N SER A 78 -10.69 1.51 11.33
CA SER A 78 -11.73 0.73 12.02
C SER A 78 -12.53 -0.22 11.13
N ASP A 79 -12.55 0.02 9.82
CA ASP A 79 -13.27 -0.82 8.86
C ASP A 79 -12.35 -1.86 8.22
N ALA A 80 -11.12 -1.49 7.90
CA ALA A 80 -10.20 -2.35 7.17
C ALA A 80 -9.19 -3.12 8.05
N VAL A 81 -8.77 -2.55 9.19
CA VAL A 81 -7.76 -3.15 10.08
C VAL A 81 -8.43 -3.82 11.27
N ASP A 82 -9.30 -3.12 11.99
CA ASP A 82 -9.90 -3.65 13.24
C ASP A 82 -10.84 -4.84 12.98
N LYS A 83 -11.42 -4.92 11.78
CA LYS A 83 -12.30 -6.02 11.35
C LYS A 83 -11.55 -7.12 10.59
N TYR A 84 -10.25 -6.95 10.35
CA TYR A 84 -9.47 -7.91 9.58
C TYR A 84 -9.36 -9.24 10.36
N PRO A 85 -9.71 -10.38 9.75
CA PRO A 85 -9.69 -11.67 10.46
C PRO A 85 -8.28 -12.22 10.72
N GLY A 86 -7.27 -11.69 10.03
CA GLY A 86 -5.87 -12.08 10.16
C GLY A 86 -5.09 -11.17 11.11
N LYS A 87 -3.76 -11.15 10.96
CA LYS A 87 -2.90 -10.22 11.72
C LYS A 87 -2.51 -9.04 10.85
N VAL A 88 -2.41 -7.87 11.45
CA VAL A 88 -1.86 -6.68 10.78
C VAL A 88 -0.59 -6.26 11.49
N PHE A 89 0.48 -6.13 10.72
CA PHE A 89 1.79 -5.70 11.17
C PHE A 89 2.02 -4.28 10.72
N ARG A 90 2.53 -3.45 11.62
CA ARG A 90 2.94 -2.08 11.30
C ARG A 90 4.44 -1.97 11.18
N ARG A 91 4.90 -1.24 10.18
CA ARG A 91 6.29 -0.77 10.04
C ARG A 91 6.31 0.74 9.90
N ARG A 92 7.30 1.36 10.55
CA ARG A 92 7.53 2.81 10.50
C ARG A 92 8.94 3.07 10.01
N PHE A 93 9.06 4.00 9.08
CA PHE A 93 10.34 4.54 8.67
C PHE A 93 10.54 5.95 9.22
N HIS A 94 11.80 6.34 9.30
CA HIS A 94 12.23 7.69 9.62
C HIS A 94 13.05 8.19 8.44
N TRP A 95 12.69 9.37 7.93
CA TRP A 95 13.58 10.11 7.07
C TRP A 95 14.85 10.44 7.85
N ALA A 96 16.03 10.32 7.23
CA ALA A 96 17.27 10.78 7.87
C ALA A 96 17.29 12.31 8.03
N ASN A 97 16.49 13.03 7.23
CA ASN A 97 16.26 14.47 7.30
C ASN A 97 14.76 14.75 7.51
N GLU A 98 14.35 16.02 7.50
CA GLU A 98 12.91 16.36 7.47
C GLU A 98 12.24 15.77 6.22
N PRO A 99 10.97 15.32 6.30
CA PRO A 99 10.19 14.94 5.13
C PRO A 99 10.17 16.07 4.10
N PRO A 100 10.05 15.78 2.79
CA PRO A 100 9.94 16.84 1.79
C PRO A 100 8.75 17.77 2.11
N SER A 101 8.96 19.07 2.05
CA SER A 101 7.93 20.06 2.39
C SER A 101 6.71 20.03 1.46
N ASP A 102 6.80 19.32 0.34
CA ASP A 102 5.78 19.19 -0.69
C ASP A 102 5.02 17.84 -0.65
N VAL A 103 5.21 17.03 0.41
CA VAL A 103 4.60 15.70 0.54
C VAL A 103 3.06 15.73 0.43
N GLU A 104 2.38 16.68 1.09
CA GLU A 104 0.92 16.78 1.00
C GLU A 104 0.47 17.10 -0.43
N LYS A 105 1.17 18.01 -1.12
CA LYS A 105 0.88 18.35 -2.52
C LYS A 105 1.08 17.14 -3.43
N LYS A 106 2.17 16.38 -3.23
CA LYS A 106 2.43 15.12 -3.94
C LYS A 106 1.34 14.08 -3.71
N LEU A 107 0.83 13.96 -2.49
CA LEU A 107 -0.31 13.10 -2.18
C LEU A 107 -1.61 13.56 -2.85
N VAL A 108 -1.90 14.86 -2.88
CA VAL A 108 -3.06 15.41 -3.59
C VAL A 108 -2.98 15.08 -5.09
N GLU A 109 -1.80 15.28 -5.70
CA GLU A 109 -1.57 14.94 -7.11
C GLU A 109 -1.70 13.44 -7.36
N LEU A 110 -1.11 12.60 -6.51
CA LEU A 110 -1.25 11.14 -6.57
C LEU A 110 -2.70 10.72 -6.46
N TRP A 111 -3.43 11.24 -5.47
CA TRP A 111 -4.83 10.90 -5.25
C TRP A 111 -5.71 11.36 -6.42
N SER A 112 -5.46 12.56 -6.98
CA SER A 112 -6.20 13.04 -8.15
C SER A 112 -6.02 12.15 -9.39
N LYS A 113 -4.86 11.49 -9.53
CA LYS A 113 -4.55 10.58 -10.64
C LYS A 113 -5.06 9.17 -10.42
N THR A 114 -5.07 8.71 -9.17
CA THR A 114 -5.28 7.29 -8.84
C THR A 114 -6.61 7.01 -8.19
N LYS A 115 -7.33 8.01 -7.68
CA LYS A 115 -8.66 7.82 -7.08
C LYS A 115 -9.57 7.10 -8.07
N ASN A 116 -10.12 5.96 -7.63
CA ASN A 116 -10.96 5.07 -8.45
C ASN A 116 -10.26 4.38 -9.62
N ALA A 117 -8.91 4.39 -9.67
CA ALA A 117 -8.17 3.51 -10.58
C ALA A 117 -8.56 2.05 -10.27
N PRO A 118 -8.98 1.27 -11.27
CA PRO A 118 -9.42 -0.11 -11.06
C PRO A 118 -8.30 -0.98 -10.49
N TYR A 119 -8.69 -2.04 -9.78
CA TYR A 119 -7.75 -3.06 -9.31
C TYR A 119 -7.22 -3.87 -10.49
N ASP A 120 -5.92 -4.09 -10.55
CA ASP A 120 -5.34 -5.02 -11.53
C ASP A 120 -5.65 -6.46 -11.10
N VAL A 121 -6.63 -7.07 -11.76
CA VAL A 121 -7.07 -8.45 -11.50
C VAL A 121 -6.31 -9.47 -12.34
N ASN A 122 -5.29 -9.07 -13.09
CA ASN A 122 -4.59 -9.98 -13.98
C ASN A 122 -3.53 -10.78 -13.20
N PRO A 123 -3.74 -12.09 -12.97
CA PRO A 123 -2.80 -12.94 -12.22
C PRO A 123 -1.43 -13.10 -12.92
N ILE A 124 -1.32 -12.72 -14.20
CA ILE A 124 -0.05 -12.65 -14.93
C ILE A 124 0.84 -11.54 -14.37
N ASP A 125 0.28 -10.39 -14.01
CA ASP A 125 1.06 -9.23 -13.51
C ASP A 125 1.65 -9.51 -12.11
N LEU A 126 0.94 -10.28 -11.26
CA LEU A 126 1.51 -10.77 -10.00
C LEU A 126 2.64 -11.82 -10.21
N LEU A 127 2.54 -12.60 -11.29
CA LEU A 127 3.52 -13.62 -11.65
C LEU A 127 4.80 -12.96 -12.21
N GLU A 128 4.65 -11.92 -13.03
CA GLU A 128 5.73 -11.07 -13.54
C GLU A 128 6.50 -10.40 -12.40
N ALA A 129 5.79 -9.83 -11.41
CA ALA A 129 6.38 -9.26 -10.21
C ALA A 129 7.17 -10.29 -9.37
N ARG A 130 6.63 -11.51 -9.18
CA ARG A 130 7.32 -12.58 -8.42
C ARG A 130 8.61 -13.03 -9.09
N PHE A 131 8.62 -13.15 -10.41
CA PHE A 131 9.77 -13.68 -11.15
C PHE A 131 10.75 -12.59 -11.63
N GLY A 132 10.47 -11.31 -11.34
CA GLY A 132 11.28 -10.18 -11.81
C GLY A 132 11.34 -10.14 -13.34
N LEU A 133 10.26 -10.58 -14.00
CA LEU A 133 10.15 -10.61 -15.46
C LEU A 133 9.53 -9.28 -15.89
N ASP A 134 10.23 -8.56 -16.76
CA ASP A 134 9.76 -7.28 -17.32
C ASP A 134 9.19 -7.55 -18.72
N PHE A 135 7.86 -7.65 -18.83
CA PHE A 135 7.19 -7.70 -20.12
C PHE A 135 6.44 -6.41 -20.46
N ARG A 136 6.21 -5.48 -19.51
CA ARG A 136 5.49 -4.21 -19.74
C ARG A 136 5.87 -3.07 -18.78
N SER A 137 5.78 -1.85 -19.30
CA SER A 137 6.23 -0.58 -18.73
C SER A 137 5.23 0.07 -17.77
N ARG A 138 5.61 0.35 -16.51
CA ARG A 138 5.10 1.42 -15.60
C ARG A 138 3.68 1.90 -15.89
N HIS A 139 2.70 1.06 -15.60
CA HIS A 139 1.29 1.39 -15.73
C HIS A 139 0.80 2.17 -14.49
N THR A 140 -0.12 3.12 -14.69
CA THR A 140 -0.75 3.91 -13.60
C THR A 140 -2.27 3.79 -13.63
N ASP A 141 -2.78 2.94 -14.52
CA ASP A 141 -4.18 2.70 -14.81
C ASP A 141 -4.76 1.56 -13.98
N GLU A 142 -3.94 0.62 -13.53
CA GLU A 142 -4.33 -0.51 -12.68
C GLU A 142 -3.23 -0.77 -11.63
N PHE A 143 -3.60 -1.06 -10.38
CA PHE A 143 -2.62 -1.33 -9.33
C PHE A 143 -2.96 -2.56 -8.49
N VAL A 144 -1.95 -3.40 -8.24
CA VAL A 144 -1.91 -4.31 -7.09
C VAL A 144 -1.54 -3.53 -5.82
N CYS A 145 -1.95 -4.01 -4.65
CA CYS A 145 -1.72 -3.36 -3.36
C CYS A 145 -0.26 -2.92 -3.11
N SER A 146 0.70 -3.83 -3.29
CA SER A 146 2.12 -3.57 -3.08
C SER A 146 2.70 -2.60 -4.10
N THR A 147 2.26 -2.70 -5.35
CA THR A 147 2.64 -1.78 -6.43
C THR A 147 2.16 -0.36 -6.14
N PHE A 148 0.90 -0.20 -5.72
CA PHE A 148 0.37 1.11 -5.32
C PHE A 148 1.12 1.68 -4.11
N ALA A 149 1.37 0.87 -3.09
CA ALA A 149 2.14 1.30 -1.91
C ALA A 149 3.55 1.76 -2.31
N ALA A 150 4.23 1.02 -3.19
CA ALA A 150 5.55 1.38 -3.70
C ALA A 150 5.52 2.65 -4.58
N PHE A 151 4.53 2.79 -5.44
CA PHE A 151 4.32 4.00 -6.24
C PHE A 151 4.10 5.23 -5.36
N LEU A 152 3.28 5.11 -4.31
CA LEU A 152 3.07 6.16 -3.33
C LEU A 152 4.37 6.53 -2.61
N LEU A 153 5.09 5.55 -2.06
CA LEU A 153 6.34 5.80 -1.35
C LEU A 153 7.42 6.39 -2.27
N THR A 154 7.43 6.03 -3.55
CA THR A 154 8.31 6.65 -4.56
C THR A 154 7.90 8.10 -4.81
N THR A 155 6.60 8.36 -4.97
CA THR A 155 6.05 9.70 -5.24
C THR A 155 6.37 10.70 -4.13
N ILE A 156 6.36 10.26 -2.88
CA ILE A 156 6.69 11.11 -1.72
C ILE A 156 8.20 11.15 -1.38
N GLY A 157 9.05 10.52 -2.19
CA GLY A 157 10.51 10.53 -2.01
C GLY A 157 11.02 9.66 -0.86
N VAL A 158 10.30 8.60 -0.51
CA VAL A 158 10.74 7.58 0.46
C VAL A 158 11.51 6.46 -0.24
N LEU A 159 11.06 6.06 -1.43
CA LEU A 159 11.80 5.18 -2.33
C LEU A 159 12.47 6.00 -3.44
N PRO A 160 13.58 5.51 -4.04
CA PRO A 160 14.24 6.18 -5.15
C PRO A 160 13.31 6.39 -6.36
N GLU A 161 13.46 7.49 -7.10
CA GLU A 161 12.63 7.80 -8.29
C GLU A 161 12.73 6.73 -9.39
N GLU A 162 13.87 6.06 -9.47
CA GLU A 162 14.14 4.96 -10.39
C GLU A 162 13.58 3.60 -9.93
N CYS A 163 12.95 3.53 -8.75
CA CYS A 163 12.37 2.30 -8.22
C CYS A 163 11.42 1.66 -9.23
N ASN A 164 11.62 0.37 -9.50
CA ASN A 164 10.69 -0.40 -10.33
C ASN A 164 9.56 -0.94 -9.45
N TRP A 165 8.63 -0.06 -9.08
CA TRP A 165 7.56 -0.35 -8.11
C TRP A 165 6.65 -1.52 -8.53
N ASP A 166 6.49 -1.78 -9.83
CA ASP A 166 5.69 -2.88 -10.37
C ASP A 166 6.25 -4.27 -10.00
N THR A 167 7.53 -4.34 -9.63
CA THR A 167 8.17 -5.60 -9.24
C THR A 167 8.08 -5.89 -7.74
N LEU A 168 7.54 -4.98 -6.93
CA LEU A 168 7.47 -5.14 -5.49
C LEU A 168 6.18 -5.84 -5.08
N ALA A 169 6.34 -6.93 -4.34
CA ALA A 169 5.28 -7.76 -3.78
C ALA A 169 5.11 -7.48 -2.29
N PRO A 170 4.01 -7.93 -1.64
CA PRO A 170 3.78 -7.67 -0.22
C PRO A 170 4.93 -8.10 0.70
N PHE A 171 5.59 -9.21 0.40
CA PHE A 171 6.73 -9.69 1.20
C PHE A 171 7.97 -8.79 1.14
N ASP A 172 8.10 -7.96 0.10
CA ASP A 172 9.20 -7.00 0.02
C ASP A 172 9.08 -5.88 1.02
N PHE A 173 7.88 -5.69 1.55
CA PHE A 173 7.60 -4.75 2.61
C PHE A 173 7.84 -5.33 4.00
N ALA A 174 8.07 -6.64 4.12
CA ALA A 174 8.42 -7.27 5.39
C ALA A 174 9.82 -6.85 5.89
N PHE A 175 10.13 -7.22 7.13
CA PHE A 175 11.46 -7.02 7.71
C PHE A 175 12.55 -7.67 6.85
N ASN A 176 13.63 -6.93 6.55
CA ASN A 176 14.69 -7.30 5.61
C ASN A 176 14.21 -7.55 4.16
N GLY A 177 13.02 -7.05 3.79
CA GLY A 177 12.54 -7.08 2.42
C GLY A 177 13.27 -6.08 1.50
N ARG A 178 12.98 -6.14 0.20
CA ARG A 178 13.65 -5.28 -0.81
C ARG A 178 13.53 -3.79 -0.50
N ILE A 179 12.42 -3.35 0.10
CA ILE A 179 12.22 -1.92 0.40
C ILE A 179 13.24 -1.38 1.42
N ASP A 180 13.72 -2.22 2.34
CA ASP A 180 14.70 -1.79 3.34
C ASP A 180 16.03 -1.41 2.69
N THR A 181 16.39 -2.08 1.60
CA THR A 181 17.60 -1.79 0.83
C THR A 181 17.41 -0.50 0.02
N LEU A 182 16.26 -0.36 -0.64
CA LEU A 182 15.93 0.82 -1.45
C LEU A 182 15.87 2.10 -0.60
N MET A 183 15.27 2.03 0.59
CA MET A 183 15.21 3.17 1.51
C MET A 183 16.59 3.54 2.04
N LYS A 184 17.42 2.56 2.43
CA LYS A 184 18.79 2.82 2.91
C LYS A 184 19.63 3.57 1.87
N THR A 185 19.51 3.19 0.59
CA THR A 185 20.20 3.90 -0.50
C THR A 185 19.70 5.33 -0.71
N HIS A 186 18.47 5.63 -0.29
CA HIS A 186 17.83 6.93 -0.41
C HIS A 186 17.91 7.78 0.88
N GLY A 187 18.63 7.32 1.91
CA GLY A 187 18.74 8.03 3.18
C GLY A 187 17.47 7.96 4.05
N VAL A 188 16.70 6.89 3.94
CA VAL A 188 15.54 6.59 4.79
C VAL A 188 15.79 5.26 5.51
N ALA A 189 15.42 5.15 6.79
CA ALA A 189 15.66 3.95 7.59
C ALA A 189 14.40 3.48 8.32
N TYR A 190 14.21 2.17 8.44
CA TYR A 190 13.17 1.57 9.28
C TYR A 190 13.58 1.53 10.76
N TYR A 191 12.60 1.71 11.64
CA TYR A 191 12.68 1.27 13.03
C TYR A 191 11.63 0.20 13.27
N ASP A 192 12.05 -1.00 13.66
CA ASP A 192 11.12 -2.05 14.06
C ASP A 192 10.51 -1.70 15.41
N ASN A 193 9.22 -1.45 15.39
CA ASN A 193 8.33 -1.92 16.44
C ASN A 193 7.18 -2.60 15.71
N VAL A 194 7.30 -3.91 15.50
CA VAL A 194 6.15 -4.73 15.14
C VAL A 194 5.16 -4.59 16.29
N VAL A 195 4.17 -3.73 16.11
CA VAL A 195 3.05 -3.59 17.02
C VAL A 195 1.89 -4.34 16.38
N TYR A 196 1.40 -5.33 17.11
CA TYR A 196 0.18 -6.05 16.79
C TYR A 196 -0.99 -5.10 17.01
N PHE A 197 -1.85 -4.99 16.00
CA PHE A 197 -3.19 -4.44 16.14
C PHE A 197 -4.16 -5.60 16.32
#